data_AF-A0A934BSF7-F1
#
_entry.id   AF-A0A934BSF7-F1
#
_cell.length_a   1.000
_cell.length_b   1.000
_cell.length_c   1.000
_cell.angle_alpha   90.00
_cell.angle_beta   90.00
_cell.angle_gamma   90.00
#
_symmetry.space_group_name_H-M   'P 1'
#
loop_
_entity.id
_entity.type
_entity.pdbx_description
1 polymer ?
#
loop_
_entity_poly.entity_id
_entity_poly.type
_entity_poly.pdbx_seq_one_letter_code
_entity_poly.pdbx_strand_id
1 'polypeptide(L)'
;MNMKRRLLRGGFTLVELLVVMTIMGILAGLLFPALTGGKRRADQVICTSNMSQLCKFIGQYARDKDVYPESAQWTGTSTVEDGPLGRYTKEGKIYTCPADTDLKDALKRRSAQRLTSYAYNSWFDRKPFSTSVDLSRAVFLMEPRISGGGGMMQTSFQGSGAPRLTDRHNGGGLIAFGDAHVEFYTQQRFQKEKQTIFEVTR
;
A
#
# COMPACT_ATOMS: atom_id res chain seq x y z
N MET A 1 -34.11 -28.48 62.12
CA MET A 1 -34.56 -27.12 61.72
C MET A 1 -34.03 -26.85 60.32
N ASN A 2 -34.85 -27.04 59.27
CA ASN A 2 -34.42 -26.98 57.87
C ASN A 2 -34.95 -25.71 57.20
N MET A 3 -34.06 -24.73 56.97
CA MET A 3 -34.38 -23.45 56.36
C MET A 3 -34.35 -23.59 54.82
N LYS A 4 -35.52 -23.82 54.21
CA LYS A 4 -35.68 -23.80 52.74
C LYS A 4 -35.45 -22.38 52.22
N ARG A 5 -34.24 -22.09 51.73
CA ARG A 5 -33.97 -20.86 50.95
C ARG A 5 -34.76 -20.94 49.64
N ARG A 6 -35.83 -20.15 49.51
CA ARG A 6 -36.46 -19.90 48.20
C ARG A 6 -35.49 -19.07 47.38
N LEU A 7 -34.87 -19.67 46.37
CA LEU A 7 -34.17 -18.93 45.33
C LEU A 7 -35.24 -18.20 44.52
N LEU A 8 -35.39 -16.89 44.76
CA LEU A 8 -36.20 -15.99 43.93
C LEU A 8 -35.59 -15.98 42.53
N ARG A 9 -36.13 -16.81 41.64
CA ARG A 9 -35.80 -16.77 40.21
C ARG A 9 -36.54 -15.57 39.61
N GLY A 10 -35.88 -14.42 39.59
CA GLY A 10 -36.27 -13.30 38.74
C GLY A 10 -36.00 -13.66 37.28
N GLY A 11 -37.04 -13.78 36.46
CA GLY A 11 -36.90 -13.91 35.02
C GLY A 11 -36.81 -12.53 34.37
N PHE A 12 -35.96 -12.37 33.36
CA PHE A 12 -35.92 -11.17 32.53
C PHE A 12 -37.24 -11.02 31.76
N THR A 13 -37.79 -9.81 31.75
CA THR A 13 -38.96 -9.49 30.92
C THR A 13 -38.53 -9.32 29.46
N LEU A 14 -39.44 -9.62 28.52
CA LEU A 14 -39.21 -9.38 27.09
C LEU A 14 -38.85 -7.91 26.81
N VAL A 15 -39.41 -6.98 27.58
CA VAL A 15 -39.16 -5.55 27.45
C VAL A 15 -37.74 -5.19 27.86
N GLU A 16 -37.21 -5.74 28.96
CA GLU A 16 -35.83 -5.50 29.39
C GLU A 16 -34.81 -5.99 28.35
N LEU A 17 -35.05 -7.17 27.75
CA LEU A 17 -34.20 -7.67 26.68
C LEU A 17 -34.27 -6.79 25.42
N LEU A 18 -35.46 -6.28 25.10
CA LEU A 18 -35.69 -5.42 23.94
C LEU A 18 -34.94 -4.09 24.06
N VAL A 19 -35.05 -3.41 25.21
CA VAL A 19 -34.34 -2.14 25.45
C VAL A 19 -32.82 -2.32 25.35
N VAL A 20 -32.28 -3.42 25.88
CA VAL A 20 -30.84 -3.71 25.85
C VAL A 20 -30.34 -3.91 24.42
N MET A 21 -31.03 -4.72 23.60
CA MET A 21 -30.62 -4.91 22.21
C MET A 21 -30.75 -3.62 21.39
N THR A 22 -31.74 -2.76 21.69
CA THR A 22 -31.87 -1.44 21.07
C THR A 22 -30.67 -0.55 21.40
N ILE A 23 -30.26 -0.48 22.67
CA ILE A 23 -29.09 0.30 23.08
C ILE A 23 -27.80 -0.27 22.47
N MET A 24 -27.61 -1.60 22.48
CA MET A 24 -26.47 -2.25 21.82
C MET A 24 -26.43 -1.93 20.32
N GLY A 25 -27.59 -1.93 19.65
CA GLY A 25 -27.71 -1.57 18.23
C GLY A 25 -27.30 -0.13 17.94
N ILE A 26 -27.72 0.83 18.78
CA ILE A 26 -27.34 2.25 18.63
C ILE A 26 -25.82 2.41 18.81
N LEU A 27 -25.25 1.82 19.86
CA LEU A 27 -23.82 1.88 20.13
C LEU A 27 -23.02 1.24 18.97
N ALA A 28 -23.40 0.04 18.53
CA ALA A 28 -22.76 -0.63 17.41
C ALA A 28 -22.83 0.20 16.11
N GLY A 29 -23.97 0.85 15.85
CA GLY A 29 -24.17 1.72 14.70
C GLY A 29 -23.21 2.92 14.65
N LEU A 30 -22.84 3.48 15.80
CA LEU A 30 -21.87 4.58 15.89
C LEU A 30 -20.42 4.10 15.75
N LEU A 31 -20.10 2.88 16.23
CA LEU A 31 -18.75 2.32 16.14
C LEU A 31 -18.38 1.83 14.74
N PHE A 32 -19.31 1.23 14.01
CA PHE A 32 -19.05 0.60 12.71
C PHE A 32 -18.34 1.51 11.67
N PRO A 33 -18.81 2.75 11.40
CA PRO A 33 -18.13 3.63 10.45
C PRO A 33 -16.73 4.04 10.90
N ALA A 34 -16.52 4.26 12.21
CA ALA A 34 -15.21 4.61 12.76
C ALA A 34 -14.17 3.49 12.60
N LEU A 35 -14.59 2.23 12.78
CA LEU A 35 -13.74 1.04 12.60
C LEU A 35 -13.24 0.88 11.16
N THR A 36 -14.10 1.10 10.17
CA THR A 36 -13.71 0.96 8.75
C THR A 36 -12.70 2.03 8.30
N GLY A 37 -12.87 3.28 8.75
CA GLY A 37 -11.90 4.36 8.50
C GLY A 37 -10.59 4.14 9.24
N GLY A 38 -10.63 3.65 10.48
CA GLY A 38 -9.45 3.31 11.28
C GLY A 38 -8.58 2.24 10.62
N LYS A 39 -9.19 1.18 10.10
CA LYS A 39 -8.47 0.12 9.38
C LYS A 39 -7.73 0.65 8.15
N ARG A 40 -8.38 1.48 7.32
CA ARG A 40 -7.74 2.08 6.13
C ARG A 40 -6.54 2.96 6.49
N ARG A 41 -6.60 3.70 7.59
CA ARG A 41 -5.45 4.48 8.08
C ARG A 41 -4.32 3.56 8.57
N ALA A 42 -4.64 2.46 9.24
CA ALA A 42 -3.63 1.48 9.64
C ALA A 42 -2.94 0.86 8.42
N ASP A 43 -3.71 0.48 7.39
CA ASP A 43 -3.17 -0.05 6.14
C ASP A 43 -2.27 0.98 5.42
N GLN A 44 -2.64 2.27 5.44
CA GLN A 44 -1.84 3.36 4.91
C GLN A 44 -0.50 3.50 5.65
N VAL A 45 -0.50 3.42 6.99
CA VAL A 45 0.73 3.49 7.80
C VAL A 45 1.66 2.32 7.47
N ILE A 46 1.11 1.11 7.30
CA ILE A 46 1.88 -0.06 6.87
C ILE A 46 2.49 0.18 5.49
N CYS A 47 1.72 0.64 4.52
CA CYS A 47 2.25 0.93 3.18
C CYS A 47 3.33 2.02 3.19
N THR A 48 3.18 3.03 4.04
CA THR A 48 4.18 4.10 4.20
C THR A 48 5.52 3.52 4.67
N SER A 49 5.46 2.66 5.70
CA SER A 49 6.64 1.94 6.20
C SER A 49 7.26 1.03 5.13
N ASN A 50 6.43 0.24 4.44
CA ASN A 50 6.87 -0.68 3.39
C ASN A 50 7.59 0.06 2.26
N MET A 51 7.00 1.14 1.73
CA MET A 51 7.60 1.93 0.65
C MET A 51 8.89 2.62 1.08
N SER A 52 8.95 3.17 2.30
CA SER A 52 10.19 3.77 2.81
C SER A 52 11.31 2.75 2.94
N GLN A 53 11.01 1.55 3.43
CA GLN A 53 11.98 0.45 3.51
C GLN A 53 12.43 -0.02 2.12
N LEU A 54 11.50 -0.17 1.17
CA LEU A 54 11.82 -0.51 -0.21
C LEU A 54 12.74 0.54 -0.87
N CYS A 55 12.46 1.83 -0.72
CA CYS A 55 13.36 2.90 -1.22
C CYS A 55 14.76 2.79 -0.62
N LYS A 56 14.88 2.48 0.69
CA LYS A 56 16.18 2.27 1.34
C LYS A 56 16.92 1.06 0.77
N PHE A 57 16.22 -0.05 0.50
CA PHE A 57 16.81 -1.24 -0.12
C PHE A 57 17.23 -0.98 -1.56
N ILE A 58 16.46 -0.21 -2.33
CA ILE A 58 16.83 0.26 -3.67
C ILE A 58 18.11 1.10 -3.61
N GLY A 59 18.18 2.06 -2.67
CA GLY A 59 19.38 2.87 -2.47
C GLY A 59 20.58 2.05 -2.01
N GLN A 60 20.38 1.01 -1.19
CA GLN A 60 21.44 0.10 -0.78
C GLN A 60 21.93 -0.76 -1.96
N TYR A 61 21.01 -1.31 -2.75
CA TYR A 61 21.35 -2.01 -3.98
C TYR A 61 22.19 -1.14 -4.91
N ALA A 62 21.78 0.12 -5.10
CA ALA A 62 22.48 1.06 -5.97
C ALA A 62 23.90 1.37 -5.48
N ARG A 63 24.11 1.47 -4.16
CA ARG A 63 25.47 1.60 -3.59
C ARG A 63 26.31 0.34 -3.76
N ASP A 64 25.72 -0.84 -3.65
CA ASP A 64 26.45 -2.10 -3.74
C ASP A 64 26.77 -2.53 -5.18
N LYS A 65 26.05 -1.98 -6.16
CA LYS A 65 26.15 -2.36 -7.59
C LYS A 65 26.48 -1.19 -8.52
N ASP A 66 26.64 0.01 -7.97
CA ASP A 66 26.82 1.28 -8.69
C ASP A 66 25.73 1.59 -9.74
N VAL A 67 24.60 0.86 -9.68
CA VAL A 67 23.49 0.95 -10.63
C VAL A 67 22.17 0.66 -9.92
N TYR A 68 21.11 1.38 -10.31
CA TYR A 68 19.75 1.09 -9.83
C TYR A 68 19.17 -0.18 -10.46
N PRO A 69 18.23 -0.88 -9.79
CA PRO A 69 17.54 -2.02 -10.40
C PRO A 69 16.81 -1.62 -11.69
N GLU A 70 16.95 -2.42 -12.75
CA GLU A 70 16.17 -2.26 -13.98
C GLU A 70 14.69 -2.68 -13.74
N SER A 71 13.75 -1.99 -14.37
CA SER A 71 12.33 -2.04 -13.98
C SER A 71 11.63 -3.39 -14.04
N ALA A 72 11.99 -4.26 -14.99
CA ALA A 72 11.29 -5.53 -15.13
C ALA A 72 11.68 -6.48 -14.00
N GLN A 73 12.84 -6.23 -13.41
CA GLN A 73 13.51 -7.17 -12.54
C GLN A 73 13.61 -6.66 -11.12
N TRP A 74 13.28 -5.40 -10.78
CA TRP A 74 13.38 -4.94 -9.37
C TRP A 74 12.64 -5.87 -8.38
N THR A 75 11.60 -6.56 -8.87
CA THR A 75 11.09 -7.83 -8.36
C THR A 75 11.44 -8.97 -9.31
N GLY A 76 11.59 -10.20 -8.83
CA GLY A 76 11.81 -11.35 -9.71
C GLY A 76 10.63 -11.65 -10.64
N THR A 77 10.82 -12.62 -11.54
CA THR A 77 9.83 -13.01 -12.54
C THR A 77 8.73 -13.92 -11.99
N SER A 78 9.08 -14.72 -10.97
CA SER A 78 8.18 -15.72 -10.35
C SER A 78 7.87 -15.39 -8.90
N THR A 79 8.89 -14.95 -8.15
CA THR A 79 8.76 -14.47 -6.77
C THR A 79 9.47 -13.13 -6.59
N VAL A 80 9.11 -12.36 -5.56
CA VAL A 80 9.78 -11.07 -5.30
C VAL A 80 11.21 -11.28 -4.80
N GLU A 81 11.45 -12.42 -4.14
CA GLU A 81 12.72 -12.87 -3.59
C GLU A 81 13.75 -13.22 -4.67
N ASP A 82 13.30 -13.65 -5.85
CA ASP A 82 14.20 -13.91 -7.00
C ASP A 82 14.74 -12.60 -7.62
N GLY A 83 14.24 -11.45 -7.18
CA GLY A 83 14.67 -10.14 -7.67
C GLY A 83 16.01 -9.66 -7.09
N PRO A 84 16.63 -8.62 -7.68
CA PRO A 84 17.84 -7.95 -7.21
C PRO A 84 17.74 -7.46 -5.75
N LEU A 85 16.52 -7.19 -5.29
CA LEU A 85 16.25 -6.76 -3.92
C LEU A 85 16.03 -7.91 -2.93
N GLY A 86 15.84 -9.15 -3.37
CA GLY A 86 15.53 -10.29 -2.50
C GLY A 86 16.58 -10.58 -1.43
N ARG A 87 17.84 -10.23 -1.69
CA ARG A 87 18.93 -10.31 -0.69
C ARG A 87 18.82 -9.27 0.44
N TYR A 88 18.09 -8.18 0.21
CA TYR A 88 17.85 -7.11 1.19
C TYR A 88 16.49 -7.27 1.88
N THR A 89 15.51 -7.88 1.21
CA THR A 89 14.17 -8.11 1.73
C THR A 89 14.02 -9.55 2.21
N LYS A 90 14.05 -9.76 3.52
CA LYS A 90 13.80 -11.10 4.11
C LYS A 90 12.34 -11.55 4.03
N GLU A 91 11.42 -10.65 3.66
CA GLU A 91 9.98 -10.91 3.62
C GLU A 91 9.34 -10.31 2.37
N GLY A 92 8.75 -11.15 1.50
CA GLY A 92 8.00 -10.69 0.33
C GLY A 92 6.74 -9.87 0.64
N LYS A 93 6.27 -9.87 1.89
CA LYS A 93 5.08 -9.09 2.33
C LYS A 93 5.27 -7.60 2.13
N ILE A 94 6.51 -7.10 2.22
CA ILE A 94 6.82 -5.68 2.08
C ILE A 94 6.50 -5.13 0.68
N TYR A 95 6.39 -6.00 -0.32
CA TYR A 95 6.02 -5.62 -1.68
C TYR A 95 4.51 -5.49 -1.87
N THR A 96 3.69 -5.84 -0.88
CA THR A 96 2.24 -5.91 -0.99
C THR A 96 1.55 -4.90 -0.07
N CYS A 97 0.55 -4.21 -0.61
CA CYS A 97 -0.34 -3.36 0.16
C CYS A 97 -1.41 -4.22 0.83
N PRO A 98 -1.68 -4.08 2.14
CA PRO A 98 -2.72 -4.85 2.81
C PRO A 98 -4.13 -4.65 2.21
N ALA A 99 -4.39 -3.47 1.65
CA ALA A 99 -5.65 -3.11 1.00
C ALA A 99 -5.74 -3.56 -0.48
N ASP A 100 -4.68 -4.13 -1.06
CA ASP A 100 -4.68 -4.64 -2.44
C ASP A 100 -5.14 -6.10 -2.48
N THR A 101 -6.45 -6.31 -2.32
CA THR A 101 -7.06 -7.65 -2.33
C THR A 101 -6.90 -8.36 -3.66
N ASP A 102 -6.95 -7.62 -4.77
CA ASP A 102 -6.83 -8.17 -6.12
C ASP A 102 -5.49 -8.86 -6.34
N LEU A 103 -4.40 -8.23 -5.90
CA LEU A 103 -3.07 -8.84 -5.94
C LEU A 103 -3.01 -10.10 -5.08
N LYS A 104 -3.49 -10.01 -3.83
CA LYS A 104 -3.42 -11.12 -2.86
C LYS A 104 -4.16 -12.34 -3.39
N ASP A 105 -5.31 -12.14 -4.02
CA ASP A 105 -6.09 -13.22 -4.60
C ASP A 105 -5.44 -13.78 -5.86
N ALA A 106 -4.86 -12.93 -6.71
CA ALA A 106 -4.12 -13.40 -7.89
C ALA A 106 -2.86 -14.20 -7.52
N LEU A 107 -2.13 -13.79 -6.49
CA LEU A 107 -0.94 -14.50 -5.99
C LEU A 107 -1.31 -15.88 -5.46
N LYS A 108 -2.41 -15.99 -4.69
CA LYS A 108 -2.93 -17.28 -4.20
C LYS A 108 -3.29 -18.24 -5.33
N ARG A 109 -3.84 -17.73 -6.43
CA ARG A 109 -4.22 -18.52 -7.62
C ARG A 109 -3.06 -18.77 -8.58
N ARG A 110 -1.84 -18.29 -8.27
CA ARG A 110 -0.67 -18.31 -9.18
C ARG A 110 -0.97 -17.74 -10.56
N SER A 111 -1.87 -16.76 -10.62
CA SER A 111 -2.32 -16.09 -11.84
C SER A 111 -1.95 -14.60 -11.83
N ALA A 112 -1.09 -14.20 -10.91
CA ALA A 112 -0.65 -12.84 -10.72
C ALA A 112 0.28 -12.42 -11.87
N GLN A 113 -0.18 -11.46 -12.68
CA GLN A 113 0.64 -10.81 -13.72
C GLN A 113 1.70 -9.86 -13.14
N ARG A 114 1.61 -9.55 -11.84
CA ARG A 114 2.54 -8.70 -11.09
C ARG A 114 2.72 -9.27 -9.70
N LEU A 115 3.87 -9.03 -9.06
CA LEU A 115 4.16 -9.57 -7.73
C LEU A 115 4.10 -8.53 -6.59
N THR A 116 3.87 -7.27 -6.93
CA THR A 116 3.94 -6.13 -6.01
C THR A 116 2.75 -5.19 -6.18
N SER A 117 2.41 -4.45 -5.13
CA SER A 117 1.41 -3.38 -5.10
C SER A 117 1.97 -2.00 -5.44
N TYR A 118 3.29 -1.87 -5.56
CA TYR A 118 3.99 -0.61 -5.79
C TYR A 118 4.60 -0.60 -7.20
N ALA A 119 4.42 0.48 -7.94
CA ALA A 119 5.11 0.69 -9.21
C ALA A 119 6.48 1.28 -8.92
N TYR A 120 7.49 0.82 -9.65
CA TYR A 120 8.83 1.36 -9.60
C TYR A 120 9.09 2.18 -10.85
N ASN A 121 9.54 3.42 -10.64
CA ASN A 121 9.96 4.27 -11.72
C ASN A 121 11.32 3.80 -12.23
N SER A 122 11.40 3.57 -13.54
CA SER A 122 12.58 2.98 -14.18
C SER A 122 13.08 3.74 -15.38
N TRP A 123 12.46 4.89 -15.63
CA TRP A 123 12.87 5.82 -16.67
C TRP A 123 13.81 6.88 -16.07
N PHE A 124 14.78 6.41 -15.30
CA PHE A 124 16.03 7.13 -15.12
C PHE A 124 16.85 6.80 -16.36
N ASP A 125 16.70 7.64 -17.39
CA ASP A 125 17.40 7.57 -18.68
C ASP A 125 18.84 7.07 -18.49
N ARG A 126 19.41 6.34 -19.46
CA ARG A 126 20.71 5.60 -19.47
C ARG A 126 21.96 6.43 -19.12
N LYS A 127 21.75 7.59 -18.53
CA LYS A 127 22.66 8.55 -17.95
C LYS A 127 23.16 8.06 -16.58
N PRO A 128 24.44 8.30 -16.26
CA PRO A 128 25.00 7.99 -14.96
C PRO A 128 24.28 8.71 -13.82
N PHE A 129 24.28 8.09 -12.63
CA PHE A 129 23.80 8.65 -11.35
C PHE A 129 24.25 10.10 -11.10
N SER A 130 25.41 10.50 -11.61
CA SER A 130 25.99 11.85 -11.48
C SER A 130 25.28 12.93 -12.29
N THR A 131 24.42 12.55 -13.25
CA THR A 131 23.71 13.47 -14.14
C THR A 131 22.20 13.57 -13.86
N SER A 132 21.66 12.73 -12.97
CA SER A 132 20.29 12.85 -12.48
C SER A 132 20.17 14.00 -11.48
N VAL A 133 19.47 15.06 -11.87
CA VAL A 133 19.24 16.25 -11.06
C VAL A 133 18.27 15.91 -9.94
N ASP A 134 18.74 15.98 -8.69
CA ASP A 134 17.94 15.90 -7.46
C ASP A 134 17.14 14.60 -7.27
N LEU A 135 17.85 13.48 -7.03
CA LEU A 135 17.25 12.18 -6.69
C LEU A 135 16.29 12.26 -5.47
N SER A 136 16.51 13.19 -4.54
CA SER A 136 15.61 13.42 -3.41
C SER A 136 14.21 13.85 -3.83
N ARG A 137 14.04 14.47 -5.00
CA ARG A 137 12.74 14.86 -5.55
C ARG A 137 12.21 13.90 -6.60
N ALA A 138 13.02 12.95 -7.07
CA ALA A 138 12.60 11.95 -8.03
C ALA A 138 11.66 10.94 -7.38
N VAL A 139 10.53 10.65 -8.04
CA VAL A 139 9.64 9.57 -7.60
C VAL A 139 10.27 8.22 -7.92
N PHE A 140 10.44 7.40 -6.89
CA PHE A 140 10.99 6.04 -6.98
C PHE A 140 9.88 4.99 -6.99
N LEU A 141 8.93 5.13 -6.07
CA LEU A 141 7.80 4.20 -5.95
C LEU A 141 6.49 4.96 -5.90
N MET A 142 5.42 4.34 -6.38
CA MET A 142 4.08 4.83 -6.13
C MET A 142 3.10 3.68 -6.03
N GLU A 143 1.94 3.90 -5.44
CA GLU A 143 0.82 2.96 -5.51
C GLU A 143 -0.07 3.27 -6.71
N PRO A 144 0.06 2.57 -7.85
CA PRO A 144 -0.77 2.86 -8.99
C PRO A 144 -2.18 2.26 -8.86
N ARG A 145 -3.13 2.90 -9.53
CA ARG A 145 -4.43 2.35 -9.90
C ARG A 145 -4.24 1.53 -11.16
N ILE A 146 -4.64 0.27 -11.08
CA ILE A 146 -4.41 -0.69 -12.13
C ILE A 146 -5.72 -0.87 -12.89
N SER A 147 -5.81 -0.28 -14.08
CA SER A 147 -6.86 -0.58 -15.05
C SER A 147 -6.23 -1.33 -16.23
N GLY A 148 -6.37 -2.65 -16.25
CA GLY A 148 -5.96 -3.50 -17.38
C GLY A 148 -4.50 -3.97 -17.35
N GLY A 149 -4.33 -5.27 -17.06
CA GLY A 149 -3.44 -6.19 -17.79
C GLY A 149 -1.92 -5.94 -17.93
N GLY A 150 -1.35 -4.85 -17.45
CA GLY A 150 0.08 -4.58 -17.58
C GLY A 150 0.91 -5.40 -16.59
N GLY A 151 1.43 -6.54 -17.03
CA GLY A 151 2.36 -7.36 -16.28
C GLY A 151 3.66 -6.62 -15.95
N MET A 152 4.16 -6.85 -14.72
CA MET A 152 5.30 -6.20 -14.05
C MET A 152 5.26 -4.67 -14.08
N MET A 153 5.25 -4.01 -12.91
CA MET A 153 5.01 -2.57 -12.78
C MET A 153 6.24 -1.72 -13.18
N GLN A 154 6.75 -1.95 -14.38
CA GLN A 154 7.50 -1.00 -15.16
C GLN A 154 6.50 0.02 -15.68
N THR A 155 6.55 1.25 -15.17
CA THR A 155 5.85 2.34 -15.85
C THR A 155 6.85 3.45 -16.04
N SER A 156 6.93 4.01 -17.24
CA SER A 156 7.46 5.37 -17.37
C SER A 156 6.51 6.27 -16.62
N PHE A 157 7.02 7.04 -15.66
CA PHE A 157 6.18 7.99 -14.93
C PHE A 157 5.95 9.25 -15.78
N GLN A 158 6.34 9.25 -17.06
CA GLN A 158 6.26 10.38 -17.96
C GLN A 158 5.22 10.17 -19.07
N GLY A 159 4.62 11.26 -19.55
CA GLY A 159 3.72 11.25 -20.71
C GLY A 159 2.38 10.54 -20.50
N SER A 160 1.76 10.10 -21.59
CA SER A 160 0.45 9.42 -21.58
C SER A 160 0.47 8.02 -20.95
N GLY A 161 1.66 7.46 -20.70
CA GLY A 161 1.87 6.16 -20.05
C GLY A 161 2.01 6.24 -18.52
N ALA A 162 2.01 7.44 -17.94
CA ALA A 162 2.14 7.61 -16.50
C ALA A 162 0.97 6.94 -15.76
N PRO A 163 1.25 6.12 -14.74
CA PRO A 163 0.21 5.43 -14.00
C PRO A 163 -0.68 6.41 -13.23
N ARG A 164 -1.96 6.07 -13.11
CA ARG A 164 -2.87 6.79 -12.21
C ARG A 164 -2.55 6.38 -10.76
N LEU A 165 -2.73 7.28 -9.81
CA LEU A 165 -2.58 6.94 -8.38
C LEU A 165 -3.76 6.06 -7.92
N THR A 166 -3.53 5.15 -6.97
CA THR A 166 -4.57 4.34 -6.33
C THR A 166 -5.49 5.16 -5.43
N ASP A 167 -6.69 4.66 -5.14
CA ASP A 167 -7.65 5.21 -4.17
C ASP A 167 -7.86 4.30 -2.95
N ARG A 168 -7.01 3.28 -2.78
CA ARG A 168 -7.08 2.28 -1.70
C ARG A 168 -7.00 2.87 -0.29
N HIS A 169 -6.31 3.99 -0.10
CA HIS A 169 -6.13 4.63 1.21
C HIS A 169 -6.99 5.89 1.32
N ASN A 170 -8.23 5.76 1.78
CA ASN A 170 -9.14 6.89 2.04
C ASN A 170 -9.25 7.89 0.86
N GLY A 171 -9.32 7.39 -0.38
CA GLY A 171 -9.47 8.23 -1.58
C GLY A 171 -8.15 8.77 -2.14
N GLY A 172 -7.02 8.19 -1.73
CA GLY A 172 -5.71 8.49 -2.26
C GLY A 172 -4.75 7.31 -2.19
N GLY A 173 -3.49 7.62 -2.50
CA GLY A 173 -2.40 6.66 -2.54
C GLY A 173 -1.08 7.30 -2.12
N LEU A 174 -0.07 6.47 -1.94
CA LEU A 174 1.25 6.88 -1.50
C LEU A 174 2.23 6.98 -2.66
N ILE A 175 3.14 7.93 -2.54
CA ILE A 175 4.25 8.17 -3.46
C ILE A 175 5.52 8.24 -2.62
N ALA A 176 6.57 7.53 -3.02
CA ALA A 176 7.87 7.57 -2.36
C ALA A 176 8.93 8.16 -3.29
N PHE A 177 9.77 9.00 -2.70
CA PHE A 177 10.84 9.71 -3.36
C PHE A 177 12.20 9.04 -3.10
N GLY A 178 13.24 9.47 -3.82
CA GLY A 178 14.56 8.85 -3.78
C GLY A 178 15.30 8.98 -2.43
N ASP A 179 14.86 9.88 -1.56
CA ASP A 179 15.32 10.01 -0.17
C ASP A 179 14.57 9.09 0.82
N ALA A 180 13.68 8.22 0.31
CA ALA A 180 12.76 7.39 1.08
C ALA A 180 11.70 8.16 1.88
N HIS A 181 11.50 9.46 1.59
CA HIS A 181 10.30 10.18 1.99
C HIS A 181 9.09 9.57 1.29
N VAL A 182 8.01 9.40 2.03
CA VAL A 182 6.75 8.88 1.51
C VAL A 182 5.65 9.85 1.85
N GLU A 183 4.94 10.30 0.82
CA GLU A 183 3.89 11.28 0.96
C GLU A 183 2.57 10.72 0.45
N PHE A 184 1.49 11.10 1.13
CA PHE A 184 0.13 10.77 0.73
C PHE A 184 -0.43 11.82 -0.22
N TYR A 185 -0.98 11.33 -1.33
CA TYR A 185 -1.64 12.16 -2.33
C TYR A 185 -3.10 11.76 -2.47
N THR A 186 -3.98 12.75 -2.38
CA THR A 186 -5.37 12.57 -2.84
C THR A 186 -5.40 12.53 -4.36
N GLN A 187 -6.43 11.91 -4.93
CA GLN A 187 -6.63 11.88 -6.39
C GLN A 187 -6.60 13.29 -7.01
N GLN A 188 -7.27 14.24 -6.37
CA GLN A 188 -7.34 15.63 -6.87
C GLN A 188 -5.97 16.31 -6.85
N ARG A 189 -5.24 16.19 -5.73
CA ARG A 189 -3.89 16.75 -5.60
C ARG A 189 -2.94 16.15 -6.64
N PHE A 190 -2.97 14.82 -6.77
CA PHE A 190 -2.15 14.13 -7.76
C PHE A 190 -2.45 14.59 -9.19
N GLN A 191 -3.71 14.74 -9.59
CA GLN A 191 -4.02 15.22 -10.95
C GLN A 191 -3.52 16.63 -11.23
N LYS A 192 -3.48 17.50 -10.21
CA LYS A 192 -2.97 18.88 -10.32
C LYS A 192 -1.45 18.92 -10.38
N GLU A 193 -0.77 18.07 -9.61
CA GLU A 193 0.69 18.13 -9.42
C GLU A 193 1.46 17.10 -10.28
N LYS A 194 0.79 16.14 -10.94
CA LYS A 194 1.46 15.05 -11.68
C LYS A 194 2.48 15.53 -12.71
N GLN A 195 2.24 16.65 -13.40
CA GLN A 195 3.18 17.17 -14.40
C GLN A 195 4.48 17.58 -13.71
N THR A 196 4.40 18.37 -12.64
CA THR A 196 5.56 18.79 -11.86
C THR A 196 6.27 17.62 -11.20
N ILE A 197 5.53 16.68 -10.59
CA ILE A 197 6.09 15.50 -9.91
C ILE A 197 6.91 14.63 -10.87
N PHE A 198 6.45 14.50 -12.12
CA PHE A 198 7.10 13.67 -13.12
C PHE A 198 8.14 14.43 -13.98
N GLU A 199 8.06 15.76 -14.06
CA GLU A 199 9.03 16.60 -14.77
C GLU A 199 10.42 16.63 -14.10
N VAL A 200 10.51 16.42 -12.79
CA VAL A 200 11.81 16.34 -12.08
C VAL A 200 12.66 15.15 -12.57
N THR A 201 12.07 14.19 -13.28
CA THR A 201 12.78 13.01 -13.81
C THR A 201 13.29 13.17 -15.26
N ARG A 202 13.29 14.39 -15.83
CA ARG A 202 13.86 14.68 -17.17
C ARG A 202 15.36 14.93 -17.18
#